data_AF-A0A842Y2R8-F1
#
_entry.id   AF-A0A842Y2R8-F1
#
_cell.length_a   1.000
_cell.length_b   1.000
_cell.length_c   1.000
_cell.angle_alpha   90.00
_cell.angle_beta   90.00
_cell.angle_gamma   90.00
#
_symmetry.space_group_name_H-M   'P 1'
#
loop_
_entity.id
_entity.type
_entity.pdbx_description
1 polymer ?
#
loop_
_entity_poly.entity_id
_entity_poly.type
_entity_poly.pdbx_seq_one_letter_code
_entity_poly.pdbx_strand_id
1 'polypeptide(L)'
;MVTLDPCKRLETIQNQLIPAILKSAAENTSSDIKMAIEHNLPDLEEDCKQLMERCQQQFPECGKEIELCNKARIIELFTETREKLDKIFEERAKREKNGDLQATGSGV
;
A
#
# COMPACT_ATOMS: atom_id res chain seq x y z
N MET A 1 -23.37 -15.07 4.36
CA MET A 1 -21.91 -14.84 4.41
C MET A 1 -21.41 -14.98 2.98
N VAL A 2 -20.95 -13.89 2.36
CA VAL A 2 -20.21 -14.01 1.10
C VAL A 2 -18.82 -14.52 1.49
N THR A 3 -18.59 -15.82 1.35
CA THR A 3 -17.24 -16.37 1.35
C THR A 3 -16.54 -15.79 0.12
N LEU A 4 -15.94 -14.62 0.29
CA LEU A 4 -15.08 -14.03 -0.73
C LEU A 4 -13.97 -15.03 -1.00
N ASP A 5 -13.92 -15.47 -2.25
CA ASP A 5 -12.87 -16.33 -2.76
C ASP A 5 -11.49 -15.70 -2.43
N PRO A 6 -10.63 -16.40 -1.67
CA PRO A 6 -9.37 -15.83 -1.20
C PRO A 6 -8.45 -15.42 -2.35
N CYS A 7 -8.56 -16.11 -3.49
CA CYS A 7 -7.79 -15.86 -4.70
C CYS A 7 -8.27 -14.56 -5.39
N LYS A 8 -9.59 -14.37 -5.53
CA LYS A 8 -10.16 -13.09 -6.01
C LYS A 8 -9.85 -11.92 -5.08
N ARG A 9 -9.73 -12.18 -3.77
CA ARG A 9 -9.35 -11.14 -2.82
C ARG A 9 -7.90 -10.71 -3.03
N LEU A 10 -6.99 -11.63 -3.30
CA LEU A 10 -5.60 -11.31 -3.65
C LEU A 10 -5.51 -10.47 -4.93
N GLU A 11 -6.22 -10.86 -5.99
CA GLU A 11 -6.29 -10.04 -7.23
C GLU A 11 -6.82 -8.63 -6.96
N THR A 12 -7.85 -8.52 -6.12
CA THR A 12 -8.43 -7.23 -5.75
C THR A 12 -7.41 -6.35 -5.02
N ILE A 13 -6.62 -6.94 -4.12
CA ILE A 13 -5.57 -6.21 -3.39
C ILE A 13 -4.53 -5.67 -4.38
N GLN A 14 -4.06 -6.51 -5.29
CA GLN A 14 -3.08 -6.14 -6.30
C GLN A 14 -3.59 -5.02 -7.23
N ASN A 15 -4.77 -5.21 -7.80
CA ASN A 15 -5.26 -4.39 -8.92
C ASN A 15 -6.01 -3.14 -8.47
N GLN A 16 -6.51 -3.10 -7.23
CA GLN A 16 -7.34 -2.00 -6.75
C GLN A 16 -6.80 -1.38 -5.46
N LEU A 17 -6.55 -2.19 -4.43
CA LEU A 17 -6.24 -1.66 -3.11
C LEU A 17 -4.87 -0.98 -3.05
N ILE A 18 -3.83 -1.64 -3.56
CA ILE A 18 -2.46 -1.08 -3.58
C ILE A 18 -2.39 0.22 -4.41
N PRO A 19 -2.93 0.28 -5.64
CA PRO A 19 -3.01 1.52 -6.40
C PRO A 19 -3.81 2.62 -5.68
N ALA A 20 -4.91 2.27 -5.02
CA ALA A 20 -5.72 3.22 -4.27
C ALA A 20 -4.97 3.81 -3.06
N ILE A 21 -4.18 2.99 -2.35
CA ILE A 21 -3.32 3.46 -1.25
C ILE A 21 -2.30 4.49 -1.77
N LEU A 22 -1.62 4.18 -2.87
CA LEU A 22 -0.63 5.08 -3.47
C LEU A 22 -1.27 6.40 -3.94
N LYS A 23 -2.43 6.34 -4.58
CA LYS A 23 -3.17 7.54 -5.00
C LYS A 23 -3.61 8.37 -3.79
N SER A 24 -4.18 7.71 -2.79
CA SER A 24 -4.62 8.34 -1.55
C SER A 24 -3.46 9.04 -0.83
N ALA A 25 -2.29 8.43 -0.79
CA ALA A 25 -1.10 9.04 -0.19
C ALA A 25 -0.66 10.34 -0.88
N ALA A 26 -0.87 10.48 -2.19
CA ALA A 26 -0.59 11.74 -2.89
C ALA A 26 -1.53 12.88 -2.46
N GLU A 27 -2.75 12.56 -2.02
CA GLU A 27 -3.79 13.53 -1.68
C GLU A 27 -3.84 13.83 -0.15
N ASN A 28 -3.43 12.90 0.70
CA ASN A 28 -3.55 12.97 2.18
C ASN A 28 -2.33 13.54 2.92
N THR A 29 -2.50 13.91 4.19
CA THR A 29 -1.45 14.59 4.98
C THR A 29 -0.21 13.73 5.25
N SER A 30 0.93 14.36 5.56
CA SER A 30 2.16 13.64 5.95
C SER A 30 1.94 12.66 7.11
N SER A 31 1.05 13.01 8.06
CA SER A 31 0.63 12.14 9.17
C SER A 31 -0.05 10.86 8.67
N ASP A 32 -0.99 10.99 7.75
CA ASP A 32 -1.76 9.86 7.21
C ASP A 32 -0.87 8.92 6.39
N ILE A 33 0.05 9.49 5.61
CA ILE A 33 1.02 8.71 4.83
C ILE A 33 1.93 7.91 5.77
N LYS A 34 2.42 8.55 6.85
CA LYS A 34 3.25 7.89 7.84
C LYS A 34 2.51 6.72 8.52
N MET A 35 1.26 6.94 8.92
CA MET A 35 0.42 5.87 9.49
C MET A 35 0.20 4.72 8.51
N ALA A 36 0.02 5.02 7.21
CA ALA A 36 -0.10 4.00 6.19
C ALA A 36 1.18 3.15 6.04
N ILE A 37 2.37 3.77 6.12
CA ILE A 37 3.66 3.08 6.04
C ILE A 37 3.93 2.23 7.27
N GLU A 38 3.68 2.76 8.47
CA GLU A 38 4.07 2.13 9.74
C GLU A 38 3.10 1.04 10.21
N HIS A 39 1.82 1.15 9.85
CA HIS A 39 0.77 0.26 10.36
C HIS A 39 -0.02 -0.42 9.23
N ASN A 40 -0.69 0.36 8.38
CA ASN A 40 -1.68 -0.21 7.45
C ASN A 40 -1.05 -1.13 6.40
N LEU A 41 0.13 -0.76 5.88
CA LEU A 41 0.79 -1.53 4.83
C LEU A 41 1.36 -2.86 5.37
N PRO A 42 2.05 -2.91 6.53
CA PRO A 42 2.43 -4.17 7.18
C PRO A 42 1.25 -5.09 7.50
N ASP A 43 0.17 -4.55 8.07
CA ASP A 43 -1.03 -5.34 8.41
C ASP A 43 -1.64 -5.96 7.15
N LEU A 44 -1.74 -5.17 6.07
CA LEU A 44 -2.24 -5.65 4.79
C LEU A 44 -1.31 -6.70 4.15
N GLU A 45 0.00 -6.61 4.36
CA GLU A 45 0.96 -7.61 3.88
C GLU A 45 0.76 -8.96 4.59
N GLU A 46 0.54 -8.92 5.92
CA GLU A 46 0.23 -10.11 6.70
C GLU A 46 -1.08 -10.75 6.27
N ASP A 47 -2.13 -9.95 6.10
CA ASP A 47 -3.42 -10.40 5.56
C ASP A 47 -3.25 -11.04 4.18
N CYS A 48 -2.43 -10.46 3.30
CA CYS A 48 -2.10 -11.03 1.99
C CYS A 48 -1.44 -12.40 2.10
N LYS A 49 -0.50 -12.58 3.04
CA LYS A 49 0.15 -13.88 3.29
C LYS A 49 -0.86 -14.93 3.76
N GLN A 50 -1.75 -14.57 4.68
CA GLN A 50 -2.80 -15.48 5.16
C GLN A 50 -3.80 -15.84 4.05
N LEU A 51 -4.19 -14.86 3.22
CA LEU A 51 -5.06 -15.08 2.06
C LEU A 51 -4.39 -15.98 1.02
N MET A 52 -3.09 -15.82 0.78
CA MET A 52 -2.29 -16.67 -0.09
C MET A 52 -2.31 -18.13 0.39
N GLU A 53 -2.07 -18.38 1.68
CA GLU A 53 -2.12 -19.73 2.24
C GLU A 53 -3.52 -20.36 2.06
N ARG A 54 -4.59 -19.61 2.31
CA ARG A 54 -5.97 -20.08 2.10
C ARG A 54 -6.29 -20.31 0.62
N CYS A 55 -5.77 -19.47 -0.27
CA CYS A 55 -5.93 -19.62 -1.71
C CYS A 55 -5.21 -20.88 -2.21
N GLN A 56 -3.97 -21.12 -1.78
CA GLN A 56 -3.22 -22.34 -2.11
C GLN A 56 -3.88 -23.62 -1.59
N GLN A 57 -4.50 -23.57 -0.40
CA GLN A 57 -5.25 -24.71 0.15
C GLN A 57 -6.48 -25.07 -0.68
N GLN A 58 -7.16 -24.08 -1.28
CA GLN A 58 -8.34 -24.31 -2.13
C GLN A 58 -7.94 -24.59 -3.59
N PHE A 59 -6.88 -23.95 -4.07
CA PHE A 59 -6.41 -23.98 -5.45
C PHE A 59 -4.88 -24.15 -5.48
N PRO A 60 -4.37 -25.40 -5.49
CA PRO A 60 -2.93 -25.69 -5.42
C PRO A 60 -2.10 -25.08 -6.56
N GLU A 61 -2.75 -24.76 -7.68
CA GLU A 61 -2.11 -24.19 -8.88
C GLU A 61 -2.34 -22.68 -9.07
N CYS A 62 -2.89 -22.00 -8.05
CA CYS A 62 -3.21 -20.56 -8.09
C CYS A 62 -2.03 -19.67 -8.53
N GLY A 63 -0.78 -20.06 -8.25
CA GLY A 63 0.42 -19.30 -8.61
C GLY A 63 0.67 -19.19 -10.12
N LYS A 64 -0.07 -19.94 -10.96
CA LYS A 64 -0.03 -19.81 -12.42
C LYS A 64 -0.90 -18.68 -12.94
N GLU A 65 -1.98 -18.36 -12.23
CA GLU A 65 -3.00 -17.40 -12.66
C GLU A 65 -2.93 -16.09 -11.84
N ILE A 66 -2.52 -16.19 -10.57
CA ILE A 66 -2.56 -15.10 -9.60
C ILE A 66 -1.16 -14.87 -9.06
N GLU A 67 -0.56 -13.75 -9.44
CA GLU A 67 0.78 -13.35 -9.04
C GLU A 67 0.94 -13.30 -7.52
N LEU A 68 -0.07 -12.78 -6.81
CA LEU A 68 -0.08 -12.73 -5.34
C LEU A 68 -0.34 -14.09 -4.67
N CYS A 69 -0.51 -15.17 -5.43
CA CYS A 69 -0.43 -16.53 -4.89
C CYS A 69 1.02 -17.02 -4.73
N ASN A 70 1.99 -16.10 -4.68
CA ASN A 70 3.40 -16.34 -4.45
C ASN A 70 3.91 -15.40 -3.35
N LYS A 71 4.46 -15.97 -2.27
CA LYS A 71 4.96 -15.22 -1.13
C LYS A 71 6.07 -14.23 -1.50
N ALA A 72 6.97 -14.60 -2.42
CA ALA A 72 8.04 -13.71 -2.86
C ALA A 72 7.46 -12.49 -3.59
N ARG A 73 6.41 -12.69 -4.39
CA ARG A 73 5.75 -11.61 -5.13
C ARG A 73 4.96 -10.67 -4.21
N ILE A 74 4.35 -11.21 -3.14
CA ILE A 74 3.76 -10.39 -2.07
C ILE A 74 4.85 -9.50 -1.45
N ILE A 75 5.96 -10.07 -1.00
CA ILE A 75 7.04 -9.31 -0.35
C ILE A 75 7.57 -8.21 -1.29
N GLU A 76 7.81 -8.54 -2.56
CA GLU A 76 8.26 -7.59 -3.57
C GLU A 76 7.26 -6.44 -3.77
N LEU A 77 5.97 -6.75 -3.98
CA LEU A 77 4.93 -5.74 -4.19
C LEU A 77 4.83 -4.77 -3.01
N PHE A 78 4.85 -5.29 -1.78
CA PHE A 78 4.74 -4.45 -0.58
C PHE A 78 6.01 -3.65 -0.31
N THR A 79 7.17 -4.19 -0.65
CA THR A 79 8.45 -3.45 -0.62
C THR A 79 8.41 -2.28 -1.60
N GLU A 80 8.05 -2.52 -2.87
CA GLU A 80 7.92 -1.46 -3.88
C GLU A 80 6.88 -0.40 -3.48
N THR A 81 5.76 -0.85 -2.88
CA THR A 81 4.69 0.05 -2.43
C THR A 81 5.19 0.94 -1.30
N ARG A 82 5.92 0.37 -0.34
CA ARG A 82 6.52 1.11 0.77
C ARG A 82 7.51 2.16 0.26
N GLU A 83 8.43 1.78 -0.63
CA GLU A 83 9.40 2.71 -1.21
C GLU A 83 8.72 3.89 -1.93
N LYS A 84 7.59 3.65 -2.61
CA LYS A 84 6.80 4.71 -3.24
C LYS A 84 6.14 5.62 -2.20
N LEU A 85 5.57 5.06 -1.13
CA LEU A 85 4.99 5.86 -0.05
C LEU A 85 6.05 6.70 0.68
N ASP A 86 7.23 6.12 0.95
CA ASP A 86 8.35 6.84 1.57
C ASP A 86 8.78 8.04 0.71
N LYS A 87 8.88 7.86 -0.62
CA LYS A 87 9.16 8.96 -1.55
C LYS A 87 8.09 10.05 -1.50
N ILE A 88 6.81 9.69 -1.53
CA ILE A 88 5.69 10.64 -1.44
C ILE A 88 5.75 11.41 -0.11
N PHE A 89 6.02 10.71 0.99
CA PHE A 89 6.17 11.30 2.32
C PHE A 89 7.33 12.32 2.37
N GLU A 90 8.51 11.95 1.85
CA GLU A 90 9.65 12.85 1.79
C GLU A 90 9.40 14.10 0.94
N GLU A 91 8.79 13.93 -0.24
CA GLU A 91 8.46 15.04 -1.13
C GLU A 91 7.47 16.00 -0.46
N ARG A 92 6.49 15.47 0.26
CA ARG A 92 5.52 16.28 1.00
C ARG A 92 6.15 17.01 2.17
N ALA A 93 6.97 16.32 2.97
CA ALA A 93 7.72 16.93 4.07
C ALA A 93 8.66 18.06 3.58
N LYS A 94 9.28 17.90 2.40
CA LYS A 94 10.07 18.97 1.77
C LYS A 94 9.20 20.17 1.36
N ARG A 95 8.01 19.94 0.80
CA ARG A 95 7.06 21.00 0.43
C ARG A 95 6.52 21.74 1.65
N GLU A 96 6.20 21.04 2.74
CA GLU A 96 5.73 21.65 3.98
C GLU A 96 6.83 22.55 4.59
N LYS A 97 8.08 22.05 4.66
CA LYS A 97 9.23 22.86 5.10
C LYS A 97 9.52 24.07 4.22
N ASN A 98 9.33 23.94 2.91
CA ASN A 98 9.55 25.05 1.97
C ASN A 98 8.36 26.01 1.87
N GLY A 99 7.14 25.55 2.18
CA GLY A 99 5.91 26.34 2.22
C GLY A 99 5.82 27.23 3.47
N ASP A 100 6.41 26.79 4.59
CA ASP A 100 6.53 27.61 5.80
C ASP A 100 7.43 28.85 5.60
N LEU A 101 8.31 28.83 4.59
CA LEU A 101 9.15 29.99 4.23
C LEU A 101 8.40 31.12 3.49
N GLN A 102 7.12 30.95 3.12
CA GLN A 102 6.33 32.00 2.44
C GLN A 102 5.22 32.64 3.29
N ALA A 103 5.10 32.32 4.58
CA ALA A 103 4.07 32.89 5.45
C ALA A 103 4.56 34.00 6.42
N THR A 104 5.76 34.55 6.21
CA THR A 104 6.23 35.74 6.96
C THR A 104 6.85 36.77 6.02
N GLY A 105 6.01 37.53 5.32
CA GLY A 105 6.51 38.61 4.47
C GLY A 105 5.41 39.53 3.95
N SER A 106 5.29 40.69 4.60
CA SER A 106 4.45 41.88 4.32
C SER A 106 3.16 41.94 5.16
N GLY A 107 3.07 42.71 6.25
CA GLY A 107 3.95 43.77 6.71
C GLY A 107 3.86 45.03 5.84
N VAL A 108 2.67 45.67 5.80
CA VAL A 108 2.37 47.12 5.89
C VAL A 108 0.87 47.31 5.74
#